data_AF-A0A9D4KM44-F1
#
_entry.id   AF-A0A9D4KM44-F1
#
_cell.length_a   1.000
_cell.length_b   1.000
_cell.length_c   1.000
_cell.angle_alpha   90.00
_cell.angle_beta   90.00
_cell.angle_gamma   90.00
#
_symmetry.space_group_name_H-M   'P 1'
#
loop_
_entity.id
_entity.type
_entity.pdbx_description
1 polymer ?
#
loop_
_entity_poly.entity_id
_entity_poly.type
_entity_poly.pdbx_seq_one_letter_code
_entity_poly.pdbx_strand_id
1 'polypeptide(L)'
;MEVQCLVKHFCLPVGATVSQWKTVRGALSESGKTEDEAMAWVTGNLKESHVNIFKLATIGLLLPMSTADCERGFSTLKQIKTDNRATLSNKVLKALLTVSIKGPSLEVFDFACAVKTGTGPGHVEQT
;
A
#
# COMPACT_ATOMS: atom_id res chain seq x y z
N MET A 1 -14.79 -14.36 7.01
CA MET A 1 -13.78 -14.07 8.06
C MET A 1 -14.48 -13.37 9.20
N GLU A 2 -14.49 -13.96 10.39
CA GLU A 2 -15.20 -13.38 11.55
C GLU A 2 -14.37 -12.28 12.20
N VAL A 3 -14.98 -11.16 12.62
CA VAL A 3 -14.29 -10.01 13.24
C VAL A 3 -13.41 -10.43 14.43
N GLN A 4 -13.82 -11.47 15.16
CA GLN A 4 -13.05 -12.03 16.27
C GLN A 4 -11.64 -12.51 15.86
N CYS A 5 -11.50 -13.08 14.66
CA CYS A 5 -10.21 -13.52 14.13
C CYS A 5 -9.28 -12.33 13.88
N LEU A 6 -9.80 -11.26 13.28
CA LEU A 6 -9.05 -10.03 13.02
C LEU A 6 -8.65 -9.33 14.32
N VAL A 7 -9.56 -9.27 15.29
CA VAL A 7 -9.31 -8.68 16.61
C VAL A 7 -8.15 -9.39 17.30
N LYS A 8 -8.12 -10.73 17.28
CA LYS A 8 -7.02 -11.52 17.83
C LYS A 8 -5.71 -11.29 17.07
N HIS A 9 -5.76 -11.26 15.74
CA HIS A 9 -4.57 -11.09 14.90
C HIS A 9 -3.92 -9.72 15.09
N PHE A 10 -4.71 -8.66 15.19
CA PHE A 10 -4.23 -7.29 15.39
C PHE A 10 -4.13 -6.87 16.86
N CYS A 11 -4.23 -7.82 17.81
CA CYS A 11 -4.13 -7.60 19.25
C CYS A 11 -5.06 -6.47 19.78
N LEU A 12 -6.28 -6.38 19.23
CA LEU A 12 -7.26 -5.37 19.64
C LEU A 12 -8.07 -5.85 20.87
N PRO A 13 -8.56 -4.92 21.72
CA PRO A 13 -9.33 -5.29 22.90
C PRO A 13 -10.66 -5.94 22.50
N VAL A 14 -10.81 -7.24 22.77
CA VAL A 14 -11.93 -8.06 22.26
C VAL A 14 -13.29 -7.53 22.71
N GLY A 15 -13.48 -7.30 24.01
CA GLY A 15 -14.77 -6.83 24.54
C GLY A 15 -15.20 -5.48 23.95
N ALA A 16 -14.30 -4.50 23.95
CA ALA A 16 -14.56 -3.17 23.41
C ALA A 16 -14.78 -3.20 21.88
N THR A 17 -13.98 -3.97 21.15
CA THR A 17 -14.08 -4.02 19.68
C THR A 17 -15.35 -4.74 19.22
N VAL A 18 -15.75 -5.82 19.89
CA VAL A 18 -17.00 -6.52 19.57
C VAL A 18 -18.22 -5.65 19.89
N SER A 19 -18.19 -4.89 20.99
CA SER A 19 -19.24 -3.92 21.32
C SER A 19 -19.34 -2.83 20.25
N GLN A 20 -18.21 -2.22 19.88
CA GLN A 20 -18.14 -1.23 18.81
C GLN A 20 -18.64 -1.78 17.47
N TRP A 21 -18.27 -3.03 17.13
CA TRP A 21 -18.73 -3.68 15.90
C TRP A 21 -20.25 -3.87 15.86
N LYS A 22 -20.88 -4.24 16.99
CA LYS A 22 -22.34 -4.41 17.04
C LYS A 22 -23.07 -3.10 16.73
N THR A 23 -22.62 -1.99 17.32
CA THR A 23 -23.19 -0.66 17.08
C THR A 23 -23.04 -0.23 15.62
N VAL A 24 -21.82 -0.35 15.07
CA VAL A 24 -21.52 0.01 13.68
C VAL A 24 -22.30 -0.86 12.70
N ARG A 25 -22.38 -2.17 12.96
CA ARG A 25 -23.11 -3.11 12.11
C ARG A 25 -24.61 -2.80 12.07
N GLY A 26 -25.22 -2.46 13.20
CA GLY A 26 -26.63 -2.04 13.23
C GLY A 26 -26.86 -0.81 12.36
N ALA A 27 -26.05 0.24 12.55
CA ALA A 27 -26.14 1.46 11.76
C ALA A 27 -25.92 1.25 10.25
N LEU A 28 -25.01 0.33 9.88
CA LEU A 28 -24.76 0.00 8.47
C LEU A 28 -25.94 -0.78 7.86
N SER A 29 -26.45 -1.79 8.56
CA SER A 29 -27.57 -2.63 8.10
C SER A 29 -28.86 -1.83 7.91
N GLU A 30 -29.10 -0.80 8.71
CA GLU A 30 -30.27 0.08 8.58
C GLU A 30 -30.15 1.12 7.47
N SER A 31 -28.92 1.41 7.02
CA SER A 31 -28.66 2.57 6.17
C SER A 31 -28.76 2.32 4.66
N GLY A 32 -28.84 1.07 4.21
CA GLY A 32 -28.96 0.73 2.78
C GLY A 32 -27.80 1.22 1.90
N LYS A 33 -26.67 1.60 2.49
CA LYS A 33 -25.50 2.14 1.77
C LYS A 33 -24.83 1.08 0.91
N THR A 34 -24.28 1.51 -0.23
CA THR A 34 -23.33 0.70 -0.99
C THR A 34 -22.05 0.44 -0.19
N GLU A 35 -21.22 -0.51 -0.62
CA GLU A 35 -19.98 -0.84 0.08
C GLU A 35 -19.02 0.36 0.17
N ASP A 36 -18.89 1.13 -0.92
CA ASP A 36 -18.05 2.34 -0.98
C ASP A 36 -18.56 3.43 -0.03
N GLU A 37 -19.87 3.68 -0.02
CA GLU A 37 -20.49 4.67 0.87
C GLU A 37 -20.41 4.24 2.34
N ALA A 38 -20.58 2.95 2.62
CA ALA A 38 -20.41 2.39 3.95
C ALA A 38 -18.97 2.58 4.44
N MET A 39 -17.98 2.36 3.57
CA MET A 39 -16.57 2.51 3.90
C MET A 39 -16.16 3.98 4.07
N ALA A 40 -16.67 4.88 3.23
CA ALA A 40 -16.50 6.32 3.39
C ALA A 40 -17.14 6.82 4.69
N TRP A 41 -18.32 6.30 5.04
CA TRP A 41 -18.98 6.65 6.30
C TRP A 41 -18.18 6.17 7.52
N VAL A 42 -17.69 4.92 7.49
CA VAL A 42 -16.85 4.34 8.55
C VAL A 42 -15.57 5.16 8.75
N THR A 43 -14.89 5.54 7.67
CA THR A 43 -13.62 6.29 7.76
C THR A 43 -13.83 7.76 8.14
N GLY A 44 -14.95 8.38 7.75
CA GLY A 44 -15.26 9.77 8.08
C GLY A 44 -15.79 9.99 9.49
N ASN A 45 -16.57 9.05 10.05
CA ASN A 45 -17.37 9.30 11.26
C ASN A 45 -16.90 8.55 12.51
N LEU A 46 -16.05 7.52 12.37
CA LEU A 46 -15.75 6.60 13.48
C LEU A 46 -14.36 6.80 14.12
N LYS A 47 -13.58 7.76 13.63
CA LYS A 47 -12.20 8.00 14.07
C LYS A 47 -12.07 8.21 15.59
N GLU A 48 -13.01 8.94 16.19
CA GLU A 48 -12.96 9.30 17.61
C GLU A 48 -13.87 8.41 18.47
N SER A 49 -15.03 8.00 17.94
CA SER A 49 -16.04 7.26 18.69
C SER A 49 -15.80 5.74 18.73
N HIS A 50 -15.22 5.16 17.67
CA HIS A 50 -15.06 3.71 17.51
C HIS A 50 -13.67 3.36 16.97
N VAL A 51 -12.62 3.79 17.70
CA VAL A 51 -11.22 3.72 17.29
C VAL A 51 -10.75 2.33 16.82
N ASN A 52 -11.24 1.24 17.41
CA ASN A 52 -10.79 -0.11 17.03
C ASN A 52 -11.38 -0.55 15.68
N ILE A 53 -12.64 -0.19 15.43
CA ILE A 53 -13.29 -0.44 14.13
C ILE A 53 -12.69 0.45 13.06
N PHE A 54 -12.41 1.72 13.38
CA PHE A 54 -11.70 2.62 12.48
C PHE A 54 -10.32 2.08 12.08
N LYS A 55 -9.54 1.55 13.04
CA LYS A 55 -8.25 0.90 12.76
C LYS A 55 -8.41 -0.30 11.83
N LEU A 56 -9.37 -1.18 12.09
CA LEU A 56 -9.63 -2.34 11.23
C LEU A 56 -10.06 -1.93 9.81
N ALA A 57 -10.92 -0.92 9.68
CA ALA A 57 -11.35 -0.40 8.38
C ALA A 57 -10.18 0.22 7.60
N THR A 58 -9.33 0.98 8.29
CA THR A 58 -8.11 1.56 7.69
C THR A 58 -7.17 0.46 7.19
N ILE A 59 -6.97 -0.60 7.97
CA ILE A 59 -6.18 -1.76 7.54
C ILE A 59 -6.82 -2.42 6.33
N GLY A 60 -8.13 -2.64 6.34
CA GLY A 60 -8.87 -3.22 5.21
C GLY A 60 -8.68 -2.42 3.91
N LEU A 61 -8.68 -1.08 3.99
CA LEU A 61 -8.45 -0.20 2.85
C LEU A 61 -7.01 -0.21 2.34
N LEU A 62 -6.04 -0.55 3.18
CA LEU A 62 -4.64 -0.67 2.80
C LEU A 62 -4.31 -2.03 2.18
N LEU A 63 -5.14 -3.06 2.43
CA LEU A 63 -4.91 -4.38 1.88
C LEU A 63 -5.35 -4.41 0.42
N PRO A 64 -4.45 -4.75 -0.52
CA PRO A 64 -4.84 -4.92 -1.90
C PRO A 64 -5.81 -6.10 -2.01
N MET A 65 -7.05 -5.82 -2.41
CA MET A 65 -8.08 -6.84 -2.64
C MET A 65 -7.85 -7.63 -3.94
N SER A 66 -6.92 -7.18 -4.79
CA SER A 66 -6.59 -7.81 -6.07
C SER A 66 -5.10 -8.15 -6.15
N THR A 67 -4.80 -9.32 -6.73
CA THR A 67 -3.43 -9.72 -7.07
C THR A 67 -2.93 -9.05 -8.35
N ALA A 68 -3.79 -8.32 -9.07
CA ALA A 68 -3.45 -7.71 -10.36
C ALA A 68 -2.23 -6.77 -10.25
N ASP A 69 -2.10 -6.00 -9.18
CA ASP A 69 -0.94 -5.11 -8.99
C ASP A 69 0.35 -5.89 -8.74
N CYS A 70 0.27 -7.01 -8.01
CA CYS A 70 1.39 -7.93 -7.83
C CYS A 70 1.80 -8.54 -9.19
N GLU A 71 0.84 -8.98 -9.99
CA GLU A 71 1.07 -9.55 -11.33
C GLU A 71 1.69 -8.53 -12.29
N ARG A 72 1.24 -7.27 -12.26
CA ARG A 72 1.88 -6.15 -12.99
C ARG A 72 3.32 -5.95 -12.53
N GLY A 73 3.58 -6.02 -11.22
CA GLY A 73 4.93 -5.97 -10.66
C GLY A 73 5.82 -7.12 -11.15
N PHE A 74 5.29 -8.35 -11.20
CA PHE A 74 6.01 -9.51 -11.74
C PHE A 74 6.27 -9.40 -13.24
N SER A 75 5.31 -8.89 -14.01
CA SER A 75 5.49 -8.62 -15.45
C SER A 75 6.60 -7.59 -15.68
N THR A 76 6.61 -6.50 -14.90
CA THR A 76 7.66 -5.47 -14.93
C THR A 76 9.01 -6.07 -14.55
N LEU A 77 9.06 -6.92 -13.52
CA LEU A 77 10.29 -7.60 -13.12
C LEU A 77 10.81 -8.54 -14.22
N LYS A 78 9.92 -9.21 -14.96
CA LYS A 78 10.28 -10.05 -16.11
C LYS A 78 10.89 -9.23 -17.25
N GLN A 79 10.45 -8.00 -17.46
CA GLN A 79 11.06 -7.08 -18.42
C GLN A 79 12.43 -6.58 -17.97
N ILE A 80 12.64 -6.35 -16.68
CA ILE A 80 13.92 -5.90 -16.13
C ILE A 80 14.95 -7.05 -16.13
N LYS A 81 14.52 -8.24 -15.70
CA LYS A 81 15.33 -9.45 -15.62
C LYS A 81 15.19 -10.26 -16.91
N THR A 82 15.75 -9.71 -17.98
CA THR A 82 15.94 -10.43 -19.25
C THR A 82 17.08 -11.44 -19.15
N ASP A 83 17.20 -12.34 -20.11
CA ASP A 83 18.28 -13.36 -20.16
C ASP A 83 19.69 -12.73 -20.05
N ASN A 84 19.91 -11.61 -20.74
CA ASN A 84 21.19 -10.86 -20.68
C ASN A 84 21.42 -10.11 -19.35
N ARG A 85 20.41 -10.03 -18.49
CA ARG A 85 20.41 -9.31 -17.21
C ARG A 85 20.14 -10.25 -16.02
N ALA A 86 20.29 -11.56 -16.21
CA ALA A 86 19.98 -12.56 -15.18
C ALA A 86 20.87 -12.45 -13.93
N THR A 87 22.03 -11.80 -14.04
CA THR A 87 23.04 -11.65 -12.97
C THR A 87 22.87 -10.38 -12.12
N LEU A 88 21.82 -9.58 -12.36
CA LEU A 88 21.58 -8.37 -11.56
C LEU A 88 21.36 -8.72 -10.08
N SER A 89 22.05 -8.01 -9.19
CA SER A 89 21.87 -8.17 -7.75
C SER A 89 20.46 -7.74 -7.33
N ASN A 90 19.95 -8.33 -6.24
CA ASN A 90 18.65 -7.97 -5.68
C ASN A 90 18.53 -6.47 -5.34
N LYS A 91 19.63 -5.83 -4.93
CA LYS A 91 19.68 -4.38 -4.67
C LYS A 91 19.35 -3.58 -5.94
N VAL A 92 19.99 -3.92 -7.04
CA VAL A 92 19.78 -3.25 -8.34
C VAL A 92 18.40 -3.58 -8.90
N LEU A 93 17.96 -4.84 -8.83
CA LEU A 93 16.62 -5.24 -9.27
C LEU A 93 15.52 -4.47 -8.52
N LYS A 94 15.64 -4.35 -7.18
CA LYS A 94 14.69 -3.59 -6.37
C LYS A 94 14.67 -2.11 -6.75
N ALA A 95 15.82 -1.50 -6.98
CA ALA A 95 15.91 -0.11 -7.41
C ALA A 95 15.24 0.10 -8.77
N LEU A 96 15.57 -0.73 -9.76
CA LEU A 96 14.97 -0.67 -11.10
C LEU A 96 13.46 -0.90 -11.06
N LEU A 97 12.99 -1.91 -10.34
CA LEU A 97 11.56 -2.19 -10.19
C LEU A 97 10.83 -1.01 -9.52
N THR A 98 11.45 -0.39 -8.51
CA THR A 98 10.88 0.78 -7.83
C THR A 98 10.75 1.96 -8.78
N VAL A 99 11.78 2.25 -9.58
CA VAL A 99 11.75 3.32 -10.59
C VAL A 99 10.73 3.00 -11.68
N SER A 100 10.65 1.76 -12.15
CA SER A 100 9.68 1.38 -13.19
C SER A 100 8.22 1.45 -12.73
N ILE A 101 7.93 1.15 -11.45
CA ILE A 101 6.56 1.19 -10.92
C ILE A 101 6.16 2.58 -10.42
N LYS A 102 7.08 3.29 -9.75
CA LYS A 102 6.77 4.54 -9.03
C LYS A 102 7.41 5.79 -9.62
N GLY A 103 8.30 5.63 -10.61
CA GLY A 103 8.98 6.74 -11.26
C GLY A 103 8.01 7.54 -12.13
N PRO A 104 8.30 8.84 -12.36
CA PRO A 104 7.52 9.65 -13.30
C PRO A 104 7.73 9.13 -14.73
N SER A 105 6.81 9.49 -15.63
CA SER A 105 6.98 9.20 -17.05
C SER A 105 8.22 9.90 -17.61
N LEU A 106 8.76 9.39 -18.71
CA LEU A 106 9.94 9.97 -19.36
C LEU A 106 9.72 11.41 -19.82
N GLU A 107 8.48 11.78 -20.14
CA GLU A 107 8.10 13.13 -20.57
C GLU A 107 8.19 14.15 -19.43
N VAL A 108 7.98 13.70 -18.18
CA VAL A 108 7.97 14.57 -16.98
C VAL A 108 9.29 14.47 -16.21
N PHE A 109 10.14 13.49 -16.54
CA PHE A 109 11.39 13.27 -15.82
C PHE A 109 12.47 14.29 -16.19
N ASP A 110 12.93 15.07 -15.20
CA ASP A 110 14.05 16.00 -15.37
C ASP A 110 15.39 15.29 -15.16
N PHE A 111 16.01 14.89 -16.27
CA PHE A 111 17.35 14.29 -16.27
C PHE A 111 18.44 15.24 -15.75
N ALA A 112 18.30 16.55 -15.97
CA ALA A 112 19.31 17.51 -15.54
C ALA A 112 19.33 17.67 -14.01
N CYS A 113 18.16 17.59 -13.36
CA CYS A 113 18.06 17.53 -11.91
C CYS A 113 18.67 16.22 -11.36
N ALA A 114 18.34 15.09 -11.97
CA ALA A 114 18.82 13.78 -11.52
C ALA A 114 20.36 13.66 -11.51
N VAL A 115 21.03 14.17 -12.54
CA VAL A 115 22.49 14.15 -12.65
C VAL A 115 23.16 14.97 -11.53
N LYS A 116 22.61 16.14 -11.19
CA LYS A 116 23.13 17.00 -10.11
C LYS A 116 23.03 16.34 -8.74
N THR A 117 21.97 15.56 -8.51
CA THR A 117 21.76 14.84 -7.24
C THR A 117 22.48 13.49 -7.17
N GLY A 118 22.87 12.93 -8.32
CA GLY A 118 23.46 11.59 -8.44
C GLY A 118 24.98 11.53 -8.26
N THR A 119 25.67 12.67 -8.21
CA THR A 119 27.09 12.71 -7.86
C THR A 119 27.24 12.61 -6.33
N GLY A 120 27.29 11.38 -5.82
CA GLY A 120 28.08 11.12 -4.61
C GLY A 120 29.51 11.64 -4.81
N PRO A 121 30.29 11.93 -3.74
CA PRO A 121 31.60 12.56 -3.86
C PRO A 121 32.49 11.80 -4.84
N GLY A 122 32.62 12.36 -6.05
CA GLY A 122 33.39 11.80 -7.12
C GLY A 122 34.87 11.94 -6.79
N HIS A 123 35.57 10.82 -6.78
CA HIS A 123 37.01 10.79 -7.02
C HIS A 123 37.25 11.51 -8.34
N VAL A 124 37.83 12.70 -8.26
CA VAL A 124 38.36 13.41 -9.43
C VAL A 124 39.64 12.68 -9.81
N GLU A 125 39.55 11.84 -10.83
CA GLU A 125 40.74 11.34 -11.53
C GLU A 125 41.31 12.51 -12.32
N GLN A 126 42.42 13.08 -11.82
CA GLN A 126 43.19 14.13 -12.50
C GLN A 126 44.04 13.46 -13.58
N THR A 127 43.80 13.85 -14.83
CA THR A 127 44.80 13.80 -15.91
C THR A 127 45.84 14.90 -15.73
#